data_AF-A0A0N0YMX7-F1
#
_entry.id   AF-A0A0N0YMX7-F1
#
_cell.length_a   1.000
_cell.length_b   1.000
_cell.length_c   1.000
_cell.angle_alpha   90.00
_cell.angle_beta   90.00
_cell.angle_gamma   90.00
#
_symmetry.space_group_name_H-M   'P 1'
#
loop_
_entity.id
_entity.type
_entity.pdbx_description
1 polymer ?
#
loop_
_entity_poly.entity_id
_entity_poly.type
_entity_poly.pdbx_seq_one_letter_code
_entity_poly.pdbx_strand_id
1 'polypeptide(L)'
;RVAVDKLVVSRESWRFTGGDLEFAGEKSEARRYVRARNWRSGLGLPRYVFVVSPTEPRPFYVDFDAPVYVNILAKAARRLARKDPQAKLTITEMLPTPEHAWLTDDQGNAYTSELRFVAVDQ
;
A
#
# COMPACT_ATOMS: atom_id res chain seq x y z
N ARG A 1 -2.53 2.04 -13.82
CA ARG A 1 -1.71 0.82 -14.11
C ARG A 1 -1.24 0.88 -15.57
N VAL A 2 -0.08 0.31 -15.91
CA VAL A 2 0.40 0.15 -17.31
C VAL A 2 0.65 -1.34 -17.57
N ALA A 3 0.12 -1.86 -18.67
CA ALA A 3 0.23 -3.26 -19.07
C ALA A 3 0.46 -3.43 -20.58
N VAL A 4 1.14 -4.51 -20.96
CA VAL A 4 1.30 -5.01 -22.33
C VAL A 4 0.74 -6.42 -22.36
N ASP A 5 -0.35 -6.65 -23.09
CA ASP A 5 -1.13 -7.88 -23.00
C ASP A 5 -1.47 -8.25 -21.54
N LYS A 6 -0.95 -9.40 -21.06
CA LYS A 6 -1.13 -9.89 -19.68
C LYS A 6 0.02 -9.51 -18.75
N LEU A 7 1.01 -8.76 -19.23
CA LEU A 7 2.17 -8.32 -18.44
C LEU A 7 1.92 -6.93 -17.85
N VAL A 8 1.91 -6.83 -16.51
CA VAL A 8 1.88 -5.53 -15.83
C VAL A 8 3.31 -5.02 -15.66
N VAL A 9 3.66 -3.97 -16.41
CA VAL A 9 4.99 -3.33 -16.34
C VAL A 9 5.06 -2.26 -15.25
N SER A 10 3.92 -1.65 -14.90
CA SER A 10 3.82 -0.74 -13.76
C SER A 10 2.46 -0.87 -13.07
N ARG A 11 2.50 -1.12 -11.77
CA ARG A 11 1.33 -1.09 -10.90
C ARG A 11 0.77 0.33 -10.78
N GLU A 12 -0.52 0.42 -10.47
CA GLU A 12 -1.15 1.70 -10.12
C GLU A 12 -0.58 2.27 -8.83
N SER A 13 -0.37 3.59 -8.82
CA SER A 13 0.28 4.28 -7.72
C SER A 13 -0.27 5.69 -7.53
N TRP A 14 -0.35 6.12 -6.28
CA TRP A 14 -0.83 7.42 -5.85
C TRP A 14 0.21 8.08 -4.95
N ARG A 15 0.26 9.41 -4.95
CA ARG A 15 1.22 10.17 -4.14
C ARG A 15 0.50 11.19 -3.29
N PHE A 16 0.87 11.24 -2.02
CA PHE A 16 0.25 12.08 -1.01
C PHE A 16 1.31 12.71 -0.12
N THR A 17 1.12 13.97 0.25
CA THR A 17 1.83 14.55 1.38
C THR A 17 1.37 13.88 2.68
N GLY A 18 2.13 14.05 3.76
CA GLY A 18 1.67 13.60 5.07
C GLY A 18 0.40 14.32 5.54
N GLY A 19 0.14 15.54 5.04
CA GLY A 19 -1.05 16.34 5.36
C GLY A 19 -2.32 15.86 4.63
N ASP A 20 -2.19 15.27 3.45
CA ASP A 20 -3.33 14.76 2.66
C ASP A 20 -4.04 13.59 3.36
N LEU A 21 -3.36 12.89 4.28
CA LEU A 21 -3.92 11.82 5.10
C LEU A 21 -4.54 12.39 6.37
N GLU A 22 -5.62 13.17 6.26
CA GLU A 22 -6.25 13.88 7.39
C GLU A 22 -6.61 12.98 8.58
N PHE A 23 -6.97 11.72 8.30
CA PHE A 23 -7.28 10.74 9.35
C PHE A 23 -6.07 10.51 10.28
N ALA A 24 -4.84 10.75 9.81
CA ALA A 24 -3.64 10.60 10.61
C ALA A 24 -3.61 11.53 11.83
N GLY A 25 -4.31 12.67 11.80
CA GLY A 25 -4.42 13.57 12.96
C GLY A 25 -5.42 13.13 14.04
N GLU A 26 -6.31 12.18 13.72
CA GLU A 26 -7.36 11.73 14.65
C GLU A 26 -6.75 10.96 15.82
N LYS A 27 -7.13 11.32 17.05
CA LYS A 27 -6.57 10.77 18.30
C LYS A 27 -7.24 9.44 18.66
N SER A 28 -8.55 9.34 18.48
CA SER A 28 -9.30 8.10 18.73
C SER A 28 -9.01 7.07 17.64
N GLU A 29 -8.54 5.89 18.02
CA GLU A 29 -8.25 4.80 17.06
C GLU A 29 -9.50 4.39 16.27
N ALA A 30 -10.65 4.23 16.95
CA ALA A 30 -11.89 3.87 16.29
C ALA A 30 -12.32 4.90 15.24
N ARG A 31 -12.24 6.20 15.58
CA ARG A 31 -12.55 7.27 14.62
C ARG A 31 -11.51 7.33 13.49
N ARG A 32 -10.23 7.12 13.79
CA ARG A 32 -9.15 7.10 12.80
C ARG A 32 -9.39 5.99 11.77
N TYR A 33 -9.76 4.80 12.22
CA TYR A 33 -10.09 3.67 11.34
C TYR A 33 -11.24 4.01 10.38
N VAL A 34 -12.35 4.55 10.89
CA VAL A 34 -13.50 4.95 10.06
C VAL A 34 -13.10 6.05 9.07
N ARG A 35 -12.40 7.10 9.52
CA ARG A 35 -11.95 8.18 8.64
C ARG A 35 -10.97 7.70 7.57
N ALA A 36 -10.06 6.78 7.90
CA ALA A 36 -9.13 6.19 6.94
C ALA A 36 -9.85 5.40 5.85
N ARG A 37 -10.88 4.63 6.23
CA ARG A 37 -11.73 3.91 5.25
C ARG A 37 -12.53 4.84 4.35
N ASN A 38 -13.10 5.91 4.91
CA ASN A 38 -13.81 6.92 4.11
C ASN A 38 -12.86 7.62 3.13
N TRP A 39 -11.68 8.01 3.61
CA TRP A 39 -10.62 8.60 2.78
C TRP A 39 -10.19 7.65 1.65
N ARG A 40 -9.93 6.38 1.98
CA ARG A 40 -9.61 5.33 1.01
C ARG A 40 -10.69 5.19 -0.06
N SER A 41 -11.96 5.10 0.37
CA SER A 41 -13.10 4.96 -0.53
C SER A 41 -13.30 6.18 -1.41
N GLY A 42 -13.14 7.39 -0.87
CA GLY A 42 -13.27 8.64 -1.62
C GLY A 42 -12.20 8.82 -2.71
N LEU A 43 -11.04 8.18 -2.55
CA LEU A 43 -9.95 8.18 -3.52
C LEU A 43 -9.92 6.93 -4.42
N GLY A 44 -10.83 5.97 -4.20
CA GLY A 44 -10.86 4.72 -4.95
C GLY A 44 -9.65 3.81 -4.76
N LEU A 45 -8.89 3.96 -3.66
CA LEU A 45 -7.72 3.10 -3.41
C LEU A 45 -8.15 1.64 -3.17
N PRO A 46 -7.33 0.63 -3.50
CA PRO A 46 -7.61 -0.75 -3.14
C PRO A 46 -7.45 -0.99 -1.63
N ARG A 47 -7.96 -2.11 -1.11
CA ARG A 47 -7.86 -2.48 0.31
C ARG A 47 -6.40 -2.75 0.72
N TYR A 48 -5.66 -3.43 -0.15
CA TYR A 48 -4.29 -3.87 0.08
C TYR A 48 -3.32 -3.02 -0.72
N VAL A 49 -2.38 -2.38 -0.03
CA VAL A 49 -1.38 -1.50 -0.66
C VAL A 49 -0.01 -1.69 -0.03
N PHE A 50 1.02 -1.29 -0.79
CA PHE A 50 2.35 -1.03 -0.26
C PHE A 50 2.60 0.47 -0.22
N VAL A 51 3.26 0.93 0.84
CA VAL A 51 3.57 2.35 1.06
C VAL A 51 5.07 2.53 1.13
N VAL A 52 5.59 3.48 0.33
CA VAL A 52 6.97 3.95 0.35
C VAL A 52 6.97 5.38 0.87
N SER A 53 7.77 5.67 1.88
CA SER A 53 7.89 7.01 2.45
C SER A 53 9.37 7.38 2.63
N PRO A 54 9.79 8.63 2.33
CA PRO A 54 11.14 9.11 2.60
C PRO A 54 11.59 9.04 4.08
N THR A 55 10.65 8.81 5.00
CA THR A 55 10.92 8.68 6.45
C THR A 55 10.82 7.26 6.97
N GLU A 56 10.69 6.27 6.08
CA GLU A 56 10.66 4.85 6.43
C GLU A 56 11.79 4.12 5.66
N PRO A 57 12.52 3.20 6.32
CA PRO A 57 13.69 2.56 5.71
C PRO A 57 13.31 1.52 4.64
N ARG A 58 12.07 1.02 4.64
CA ARG A 58 11.58 0.01 3.70
C ARG A 58 10.11 0.26 3.36
N PRO A 59 9.65 -0.18 2.18
CA PRO A 59 8.22 -0.25 1.89
C PRO A 59 7.50 -1.09 2.95
N PHE A 60 6.27 -0.71 3.30
CA PHE A 60 5.46 -1.46 4.25
C PHE A 60 4.05 -1.73 3.69
N TYR A 61 3.49 -2.86 4.09
CA TYR A 61 2.16 -3.29 3.72
C TYR A 61 1.09 -2.57 4.56
N VAL A 62 -0.05 -2.25 3.95
CA VAL A 62 -1.24 -1.75 4.63
C VAL A 62 -2.46 -2.51 4.13
N ASP A 63 -3.17 -3.14 5.07
CA ASP A 63 -4.57 -3.54 4.91
C ASP A 63 -5.48 -2.48 5.54
N PHE A 64 -6.26 -1.78 4.72
CA PHE A 64 -7.20 -0.75 5.20
C PHE A 64 -8.35 -1.29 6.07
N ASP A 65 -8.59 -2.61 6.10
CA ASP A 65 -9.59 -3.22 6.99
C ASP A 65 -9.00 -3.68 8.33
N ALA A 66 -7.68 -3.54 8.56
CA ALA A 66 -7.06 -3.82 9.85
C ALA A 66 -6.60 -2.53 10.55
N PRO A 67 -7.17 -2.18 11.72
CA PRO A 67 -6.83 -0.95 12.45
C PRO A 67 -5.33 -0.78 12.74
N VAL A 68 -4.61 -1.87 12.98
CA VAL A 68 -3.16 -1.86 13.25
C VAL A 68 -2.36 -1.27 12.09
N TYR A 69 -2.67 -1.64 10.84
CA TYR A 69 -1.97 -1.12 9.66
C TYR A 69 -2.35 0.34 9.40
N VAL A 70 -3.60 0.72 9.65
CA VAL A 70 -4.05 2.12 9.59
C VAL A 70 -3.28 2.99 10.59
N ASN A 71 -3.01 2.47 11.80
CA ASN A 71 -2.23 3.17 12.80
C ASN A 71 -0.76 3.36 12.38
N ILE A 72 -0.16 2.33 11.75
CA ILE A 72 1.19 2.39 11.20
C ILE A 72 1.27 3.47 10.12
N LEU A 73 0.33 3.44 9.16
CA LEU A 73 0.23 4.45 8.11
C LEU A 73 0.08 5.87 8.67
N ALA A 74 -0.81 6.05 9.65
CA ALA A 74 -1.01 7.34 10.32
C ALA A 74 0.26 7.84 11.03
N LYS A 75 1.03 6.94 11.67
CA LYS A 75 2.32 7.28 12.30
C LYS A 75 3.35 7.69 11.26
N ALA A 76 3.45 6.97 10.15
CA ALA A 76 4.34 7.29 9.03
C ALA A 76 3.99 8.66 8.41
N ALA A 77 2.71 8.92 8.15
CA ALA A 77 2.22 10.18 7.59
C ALA A 77 2.54 11.37 8.51
N ARG A 78 2.28 11.25 9.83
CA ARG A 78 2.64 12.28 10.82
C ARG A 78 4.15 12.49 10.94
N ARG A 79 4.97 11.45 10.74
CA ARG A 79 6.44 11.59 10.74
C ARG A 79 6.91 12.32 9.49
N LEU A 80 6.38 11.96 8.33
CA LEU A 80 6.66 12.60 7.05
C LEU A 80 6.33 14.09 7.11
N ALA A 81 5.10 14.44 7.50
CA ALA A 81 4.64 15.83 7.61
C ALA A 81 5.48 16.68 8.58
N ARG A 82 5.97 16.10 9.68
CA ARG A 82 6.86 16.79 10.62
C ARG A 82 8.27 17.02 10.08
N LYS A 83 8.78 16.10 9.24
CA LYS A 83 10.12 16.22 8.64
C LYS A 83 10.11 17.20 7.47
N ASP A 84 9.11 17.09 6.60
CA ASP A 84 8.91 17.96 5.45
C ASP A 84 7.42 17.91 5.04
N PRO A 85 6.66 19.01 5.22
CA PRO A 85 5.25 19.08 4.85
C PRO A 85 4.97 18.84 3.36
N GLN A 86 5.94 19.09 2.48
CA GLN A 86 5.79 18.91 1.02
C GLN A 86 6.28 17.54 0.54
N ALA A 87 7.00 16.79 1.37
CA ALA A 87 7.45 15.45 1.02
C ALA A 87 6.27 14.50 0.85
N LYS A 88 6.37 13.65 -0.17
CA LYS A 88 5.30 12.72 -0.56
C LYS A 88 5.67 11.28 -0.21
N LEU A 89 4.70 10.54 0.29
CA LEU A 89 4.70 9.08 0.27
C LEU A 89 4.05 8.58 -1.02
N THR A 90 4.47 7.41 -1.47
CA THR A 90 3.85 6.71 -2.61
C THR A 90 3.09 5.52 -2.07
N ILE A 91 1.81 5.42 -2.43
CA ILE A 91 0.97 4.24 -2.21
C ILE A 91 0.91 3.50 -3.55
N THR A 92 1.13 2.20 -3.54
CA THR A 92 1.06 1.34 -4.73
C THR A 92 0.11 0.19 -4.44
N GLU A 93 -0.73 -0.18 -5.40
CA GLU A 93 -1.59 -1.35 -5.27
C GLU A 93 -0.78 -2.62 -4.95
N MET A 94 -1.35 -3.51 -4.14
CA MET A 94 -0.86 -4.88 -4.04
C MET A 94 -1.34 -5.66 -5.26
N LEU A 95 -0.41 -6.14 -6.07
CA LEU A 95 -0.69 -6.99 -7.22
C LEU A 95 0.43 -8.03 -7.35
N PRO A 96 0.13 -9.34 -7.33
CA PRO A 96 -1.20 -9.93 -7.09
C PRO A 96 -1.74 -9.60 -5.68
N THR A 97 -3.06 -9.50 -5.54
CA THR A 97 -3.71 -9.48 -4.23
C THR A 97 -3.70 -10.90 -3.61
N PRO A 98 -3.90 -11.05 -2.29
CA PRO A 98 -3.82 -12.36 -1.63
C PRO A 98 -4.72 -13.44 -2.27
N GLU A 99 -5.91 -13.06 -2.73
CA GLU A 99 -6.85 -13.96 -3.42
C GLU A 99 -6.37 -14.43 -4.81
N HIS A 100 -5.33 -13.79 -5.37
CA HIS A 100 -4.70 -14.17 -6.63
C HIS A 100 -3.36 -14.90 -6.42
N ALA A 101 -3.01 -15.27 -5.18
CA ALA A 101 -1.85 -16.11 -4.91
C ALA A 101 -2.07 -17.51 -5.52
N TRP A 102 -1.16 -17.93 -6.40
CA TRP A 102 -1.33 -19.13 -7.22
C TRP A 102 -0.52 -20.34 -6.74
N LEU A 103 0.53 -20.13 -5.93
CA LEU A 103 1.36 -21.20 -5.41
C LEU A 103 0.70 -21.75 -4.14
N THR A 104 0.31 -23.01 -4.16
CA THR A 104 -0.31 -23.70 -3.02
C THR A 104 0.52 -24.89 -2.54
N ASP A 105 0.47 -25.18 -1.24
CA ASP A 105 0.98 -26.44 -0.68
C ASP A 105 -0.04 -27.59 -0.81
N ASP A 106 0.29 -28.75 -0.26
CA ASP A 106 -0.57 -29.94 -0.21
C ASP A 106 -1.77 -29.79 0.75
N GLN A 107 -1.75 -28.78 1.62
CA GLN A 107 -2.83 -28.43 2.54
C GLN A 107 -3.75 -27.33 1.99
N GLY A 108 -3.46 -26.80 0.79
CA GLY A 108 -4.23 -25.74 0.15
C GLY A 108 -3.93 -24.32 0.65
N ASN A 109 -2.86 -24.13 1.43
CA ASN A 109 -2.40 -22.80 1.82
C ASN A 109 -1.79 -22.09 0.61
N ALA A 110 -2.12 -20.82 0.40
CA ALA A 110 -1.59 -20.01 -0.71
C ALA A 110 -0.44 -19.11 -0.26
N TYR A 111 0.58 -18.97 -1.10
CA TYR A 111 1.81 -18.25 -0.81
C TYR A 111 2.08 -17.16 -1.85
N THR A 112 2.61 -16.01 -1.39
CA THR A 112 3.20 -15.03 -2.29
C THR A 112 4.45 -15.63 -2.93
N SER A 113 4.55 -15.57 -4.25
CA SER A 113 5.67 -16.14 -5.00
C SER A 113 6.23 -15.14 -6.02
N GLU A 114 7.53 -15.24 -6.29
CA GLU A 114 8.23 -14.43 -7.28
C GLU A 114 9.07 -15.38 -8.15
N LEU A 115 8.91 -15.29 -9.47
CA LEU A 115 9.75 -16.01 -10.43
C LEU A 115 10.78 -15.04 -10.99
N ARG A 116 12.05 -15.45 -10.97
CA ARG A 116 13.17 -14.70 -11.55
C ARG A 116 13.74 -15.47 -12.72
N PHE A 117 13.85 -14.81 -13.86
CA PHE A 117 14.36 -15.40 -15.09
C PHE A 117 15.31 -14.41 -15.79
N VAL A 118 16.19 -14.96 -16.63
CA VAL A 118 17.06 -14.19 -17.53
C VAL A 118 16.57 -14.46 -18.94
N ALA A 119 16.22 -13.39 -19.66
CA ALA A 119 15.94 -13.45 -21.09
C ALA A 119 17.18 -12.97 -21.86
N VAL A 120 17.54 -13.67 -22.91
CA VAL A 120 18.62 -13.31 -23.84
C VAL A 120 18.00 -13.11 -25.23
N ASP A 121 18.49 -12.13 -25.99
CA ASP A 121 18.22 -12.14 -27.43
C ASP A 121 19.17 -13.15 -28.10
N GLN A 122 18.71 -13.73 -29.22
CA GLN A 122 19.50 -14.60 -30.08
C GLN A 122 19.85 -13.84 -31.36
#